data_AF-A0A6B2EMZ0-F1
#
_entry.id   AF-A0A6B2EMZ0-F1
#
_cell.length_a   1.000
_cell.length_b   1.000
_cell.length_c   1.000
_cell.angle_alpha   90.00
_cell.angle_beta   90.00
_cell.angle_gamma   90.00
#
_symmetry.space_group_name_H-M   'P 1'
#
loop_
_entity.id
_entity.type
_entity.pdbx_description
1 polymer ?
#
loop_
_entity_poly.entity_id
_entity_poly.type
_entity_poly.pdbx_seq_one_letter_code
_entity_poly.pdbx_strand_id
1 'polypeptide(L)'
;AGKKASKHETEGAPLKYLGSNAEVWPAEQTRSGPKIHGVWYQPYVVGLSLIVFLVYFCVLREENDIDLELQKTLYDRIEGLEEAQLQIRRKYNIDNGLDVQEIEERLKEIGAKV
;
A
#
# COMPACT_ATOMS: atom_id res chain seq x y z
N ALA A 1 -43.82 -4.70 -41.59
CA ALA A 1 -44.93 -4.06 -40.87
C ALA A 1 -44.64 -4.04 -39.37
N GLY A 2 -44.06 -2.95 -38.86
CA GLY A 2 -43.75 -2.79 -37.44
C GLY A 2 -44.98 -2.33 -36.68
N LYS A 3 -45.53 -3.19 -35.81
CA LYS A 3 -46.54 -2.76 -34.84
C LYS A 3 -45.84 -1.99 -33.72
N LYS A 4 -45.88 -0.66 -33.78
CA LYS A 4 -45.67 0.19 -32.61
C LYS A 4 -46.84 -0.09 -31.66
N ALA A 5 -46.59 -0.87 -30.61
CA ALA A 5 -47.53 -1.01 -29.50
C ALA A 5 -47.73 0.36 -28.86
N SER A 6 -48.99 0.76 -28.69
CA SER A 6 -49.38 2.09 -28.28
C SER A 6 -48.85 2.42 -26.88
N LYS A 7 -48.12 3.53 -26.79
CA LYS A 7 -47.90 4.25 -25.54
C LYS A 7 -49.25 4.83 -25.11
N HIS A 8 -49.93 4.11 -24.23
CA HIS A 8 -50.94 4.71 -23.35
C HIS A 8 -50.53 4.30 -21.93
N GLU A 9 -49.50 4.97 -21.42
CA GLU A 9 -49.19 4.96 -19.99
C GLU A 9 -50.34 5.69 -19.31
N THR A 10 -51.18 4.95 -18.61
CA THR A 10 -52.14 5.52 -17.67
C THR A 10 -51.32 6.18 -16.56
N GLU A 11 -51.16 7.51 -16.63
CA GLU A 11 -50.55 8.30 -15.58
C GLU A 11 -51.29 8.03 -14.25
N GLY A 12 -50.66 7.29 -13.35
CA GLY A 12 -51.20 6.97 -12.02
C GLY A 12 -51.57 5.50 -11.78
N ALA A 13 -51.50 4.61 -12.78
CA ALA A 13 -51.67 3.17 -12.55
C ALA A 13 -50.34 2.51 -12.14
N PRO A 14 -50.34 1.48 -11.26
CA PRO A 14 -49.12 0.78 -10.87
C PRO A 14 -48.49 0.07 -12.07
N LEU A 15 -47.17 0.19 -12.19
CA LEU A 15 -46.40 -0.44 -13.27
C LEU A 15 -46.51 -1.97 -13.16
N LYS A 16 -46.88 -2.64 -14.26
CA LYS A 16 -46.98 -4.10 -14.28
C LYS A 16 -45.59 -4.72 -14.49
N TYR A 17 -45.13 -5.49 -13.51
CA TYR A 17 -43.86 -6.22 -13.59
C TYR A 17 -43.99 -7.51 -14.42
N LEU A 18 -45.02 -8.31 -14.16
CA LEU A 18 -45.32 -9.54 -14.88
C LEU A 18 -45.72 -9.22 -16.34
N GLY A 19 -45.01 -9.82 -17.29
CA GLY A 19 -45.08 -9.58 -18.73
C GLY A 19 -44.16 -8.47 -19.25
N SER A 20 -43.38 -7.81 -18.38
CA SER A 20 -42.48 -6.72 -18.77
C SER A 20 -41.07 -7.22 -19.11
N ASN A 21 -40.30 -6.39 -19.83
CA ASN A 21 -38.87 -6.66 -20.07
C ASN A 21 -38.04 -6.73 -18.77
N ALA A 22 -38.58 -6.25 -17.64
CA ALA A 22 -37.93 -6.35 -16.33
C ALA A 22 -38.13 -7.73 -15.68
N GLU A 23 -39.12 -8.52 -16.11
CA GLU A 23 -39.32 -9.90 -15.63
C GLU A 23 -38.23 -10.84 -16.14
N VAL A 24 -37.89 -10.72 -17.43
CA VAL A 24 -36.86 -11.53 -18.10
C VAL A 24 -35.43 -11.04 -17.82
N TRP A 25 -35.26 -9.93 -17.08
CA TRP A 25 -33.95 -9.37 -16.80
C TRP A 25 -33.17 -10.25 -15.80
N PRO A 26 -32.02 -10.82 -16.18
CA PRO A 26 -31.26 -11.69 -15.28
C PRO A 26 -30.70 -10.90 -14.09
N ALA A 27 -30.96 -11.36 -12.86
CA ALA A 27 -30.41 -10.75 -11.65
C ALA A 27 -28.87 -10.62 -11.69
N GLU A 28 -28.21 -11.54 -12.39
CA GLU A 28 -26.76 -11.49 -12.61
C GLU A 28 -26.31 -10.22 -13.34
N GLN A 29 -27.07 -9.73 -14.33
CA GLN A 29 -26.70 -8.54 -15.11
C GLN A 29 -26.82 -7.25 -14.29
N THR A 30 -27.77 -7.16 -13.36
CA THR A 30 -27.84 -6.04 -12.39
C THR A 30 -26.67 -6.08 -11.42
N ARG A 31 -26.32 -7.27 -10.93
CA ARG A 31 -25.29 -7.44 -9.90
C ARG A 31 -23.88 -7.21 -10.43
N SER A 32 -23.58 -7.71 -11.62
CA SER A 32 -22.21 -7.75 -12.18
C SER A 32 -21.97 -6.79 -13.33
N GLY A 33 -23.00 -6.05 -13.76
CA GLY A 33 -22.93 -5.18 -14.94
C GLY A 33 -22.78 -5.97 -16.25
N PRO A 34 -22.66 -5.27 -17.39
CA PRO A 34 -22.37 -5.91 -18.67
C PRO A 34 -21.04 -6.67 -18.58
N LYS A 35 -21.05 -7.97 -18.90
CA LYS A 35 -19.82 -8.73 -19.09
C LYS A 35 -19.16 -8.26 -20.39
N ILE A 36 -18.35 -7.21 -20.30
CA ILE A 36 -17.53 -6.75 -21.42
C ILE A 36 -16.41 -7.78 -21.57
N HIS A 37 -16.53 -8.66 -22.56
CA HIS A 37 -15.45 -9.55 -22.96
C HIS A 37 -14.32 -8.70 -23.54
N GLY A 38 -13.36 -8.33 -22.69
CA GLY A 38 -12.14 -7.65 -23.12
C GLY A 38 -11.32 -8.53 -24.05
N VAL A 39 -10.45 -7.90 -24.84
CA VAL A 39 -9.59 -8.65 -25.75
C VAL A 39 -8.54 -9.42 -24.96
N TRP A 40 -8.21 -10.65 -25.39
CA TRP A 40 -7.32 -11.55 -24.64
C TRP A 40 -5.91 -10.97 -24.38
N TYR A 41 -5.44 -10.04 -25.21
CA TYR A 41 -4.14 -9.39 -25.05
C TYR A 41 -4.14 -8.22 -24.04
N GLN A 42 -5.32 -7.73 -23.63
CA GLN A 42 -5.46 -6.60 -22.72
C GLN A 42 -4.66 -6.76 -21.41
N PRO A 43 -4.76 -7.87 -20.65
CA PRO A 43 -3.98 -8.03 -19.42
C PRO A 43 -2.48 -8.08 -19.66
N TYR A 44 -2.04 -8.58 -20.82
CA TYR A 44 -0.62 -8.66 -21.15
C TYR A 44 -0.03 -7.30 -21.51
N VAL A 45 -0.76 -6.47 -22.27
CA VAL A 45 -0.31 -5.11 -22.63
C VAL A 45 -0.25 -4.21 -21.39
N VAL A 46 -1.28 -4.28 -20.54
CA VAL A 46 -1.31 -3.53 -19.27
C VAL A 46 -0.25 -4.06 -18.30
N GLY A 47 -0.08 -5.38 -18.20
CA GLY A 47 0.97 -5.99 -17.39
C GLY A 47 2.36 -5.57 -17.86
N LEU A 48 2.61 -5.58 -19.17
CA LEU A 48 3.89 -5.19 -19.75
C LEU A 48 4.21 -3.71 -19.50
N SER A 49 3.23 -2.81 -19.65
CA SER A 49 3.46 -1.38 -19.38
C SER A 49 3.80 -1.16 -17.91
N LEU A 50 3.09 -1.80 -16.99
CA LEU A 50 3.39 -1.74 -15.55
C LEU A 50 4.77 -2.33 -15.24
N ILE A 51 5.15 -3.46 -15.85
CA ILE A 51 6.48 -4.06 -15.65
C ILE A 51 7.58 -3.11 -16.11
N VAL A 52 7.45 -2.50 -17.28
CA VAL A 52 8.43 -1.53 -17.79
C VAL A 52 8.55 -0.32 -16.86
N PHE A 53 7.40 0.20 -16.37
CA PHE A 53 7.40 1.26 -15.35
C PHE A 53 8.10 0.81 -14.06
N LEU A 54 7.79 -0.38 -13.55
CA LEU A 54 8.40 -0.89 -12.31
C LEU A 54 9.89 -1.15 -12.45
N VAL A 55 10.34 -1.72 -13.57
CA VAL A 55 11.77 -1.92 -13.84
C VAL A 55 12.48 -0.57 -13.90
N TYR A 56 11.87 0.43 -14.55
CA TYR A 56 12.41 1.78 -14.56
C TYR A 56 12.49 2.37 -13.14
N PHE A 57 11.43 2.30 -12.34
CA PHE A 57 11.40 2.93 -11.01
C PHE A 57 12.21 2.18 -9.94
N CYS A 58 12.23 0.85 -9.97
CA CYS A 58 12.85 0.03 -8.94
C CYS A 58 14.31 -0.34 -9.24
N VAL A 59 14.72 -0.36 -10.51
CA VAL A 59 16.04 -0.87 -10.92
C VAL A 59 16.85 0.13 -11.73
N LEU A 60 16.24 0.76 -12.74
CA LEU A 60 16.98 1.57 -13.72
C LEU A 60 17.12 3.05 -13.35
N ARG A 61 16.18 3.58 -12.57
CA ARG A 61 16.29 4.91 -11.97
C ARG A 61 17.45 4.85 -11.00
N GLU A 62 18.45 5.71 -11.22
CA GLU A 62 19.62 5.88 -10.35
C GLU A 62 19.22 5.68 -8.90
N GLU A 63 19.89 4.73 -8.26
CA GLU A 63 19.85 4.34 -6.86
C GLU A 63 18.87 5.12 -5.97
N ASN A 64 17.95 4.35 -5.39
CA ASN A 64 17.09 4.73 -4.28
C ASN A 64 17.96 5.34 -3.14
N ASP A 65 18.16 6.67 -3.14
CA ASP A 65 18.81 7.45 -2.08
C ASP A 65 18.18 7.08 -0.71
N ILE A 66 16.88 6.80 -0.73
CA ILE A 66 16.11 6.33 0.41
C ILE A 66 16.49 4.91 0.84
N ASP A 67 16.87 3.97 -0.06
CA ASP A 67 17.34 2.62 0.35
C ASP A 67 18.67 2.74 1.09
N LEU A 68 19.59 3.53 0.54
CA LEU A 68 20.91 3.73 1.11
C LEU A 68 20.80 4.48 2.45
N GLU A 69 19.87 5.41 2.55
CA GLU A 69 19.51 6.08 3.81
C GLU A 69 18.79 5.15 4.81
N LEU A 70 18.06 4.14 4.35
CA LEU A 70 17.42 3.12 5.20
C LEU A 70 18.43 2.11 5.77
N GLN A 71 19.54 1.85 5.06
CA GLN A 71 20.62 0.99 5.56
C GLN A 71 21.42 1.65 6.69
N LYS A 72 21.37 2.98 6.83
CA LYS A 72 21.98 3.68 7.96
C LYS A 72 21.21 3.35 9.24
N THR A 73 21.93 2.89 10.26
CA THR A 73 21.32 2.59 11.55
C THR A 73 20.78 3.87 12.21
N LEU A 74 19.79 3.75 13.11
CA LEU A 74 19.25 4.91 13.84
C LEU A 74 20.34 5.70 14.60
N TYR A 75 21.41 5.01 14.99
CA TYR A 75 22.58 5.60 15.66
C TYR A 75 23.38 6.51 14.73
N ASP A 76 23.54 6.16 13.45
CA ASP A 76 24.18 7.02 12.43
C ASP A 76 23.30 8.21 12.01
N ARG A 77 21.98 8.08 12.18
CA ARG A 77 21.03 9.11 11.75
C ARG A 77 20.91 10.27 12.76
N ILE A 78 21.16 9.99 14.04
CA ILE A 78 21.03 10.96 15.13
C ILE A 78 22.35 10.99 15.90
N GLU A 79 23.20 11.98 15.59
CA GLU A 79 24.45 12.23 16.32
C GLU A 79 24.16 12.33 17.83
N GLY A 80 24.83 11.49 18.63
CA GLY A 80 24.73 11.48 20.09
C GLY A 80 23.62 10.61 20.69
N LEU A 81 22.80 9.91 19.89
CA LEU A 81 21.78 8.99 20.43
C LEU A 81 22.40 7.78 21.12
N GLU A 82 23.48 7.24 20.56
CA GLU A 82 24.24 6.13 21.16
C GLU A 82 24.80 6.55 22.53
N GLU A 83 25.46 7.71 22.59
CA GLU A 83 26.01 8.25 23.84
C GLU A 83 24.93 8.44 24.92
N ALA A 84 23.78 9.01 24.56
CA ALA A 84 22.67 9.22 25.49
C ALA A 84 22.12 7.91 26.04
N GLN A 85 21.98 6.88 25.21
CA GLN A 85 21.53 5.56 25.64
C GLN A 85 22.56 4.86 26.53
N LEU A 86 23.85 4.93 26.20
CA LEU A 86 24.92 4.35 27.02
C LEU A 86 25.02 5.03 28.38
N GLN A 87 24.85 6.36 28.46
CA GLN A 87 24.82 7.08 29.74
C GLN A 87 23.63 6.68 30.61
N ILE A 88 22.44 6.55 30.02
CA ILE A 88 21.24 6.08 30.73
C ILE A 88 21.45 4.65 31.25
N ARG A 89 22.00 3.77 30.40
CA ARG A 89 22.27 2.37 30.76
C ARG A 89 23.35 2.25 31.84
N ARG A 90 24.40 3.07 31.77
CA ARG A 90 25.44 3.15 32.81
C ARG A 90 24.84 3.56 34.15
N LYS A 91 24.03 4.62 34.17
CA LYS A 91 23.35 5.08 35.39
C LYS A 91 22.46 3.98 35.99
N TYR A 92 21.66 3.33 35.15
CA TYR A 92 20.82 2.21 35.57
C TYR A 92 21.64 1.03 36.11
N ASN A 93 22.73 0.64 35.46
CA ASN A 93 23.56 -0.48 35.92
C ASN A 93 24.27 -0.16 37.24
N ILE A 94 24.75 1.07 37.44
CA ILE A 94 25.30 1.53 38.73
C ILE A 94 24.23 1.45 39.82
N ASP A 95 23.02 1.94 39.54
CA ASP A 95 21.91 1.95 40.50
C ASP A 95 21.44 0.52 40.87
N ASN A 96 21.65 -0.46 39.98
CA ASN A 96 21.26 -1.86 40.18
C ASN A 96 22.43 -2.79 40.54
N GLY A 97 23.66 -2.27 40.68
CA GLY A 97 24.85 -3.07 41.00
C GLY A 97 25.26 -4.06 39.90
N LEU A 98 24.91 -3.79 38.65
CA LEU A 98 25.23 -4.59 37.49
C LEU A 98 26.57 -4.15 36.88
N ASP A 99 27.22 -5.05 36.14
CA ASP A 99 28.51 -4.74 35.50
C ASP A 99 28.40 -3.62 34.46
N VAL A 100 29.40 -2.73 34.47
CA VAL A 100 29.45 -1.53 33.61
C VAL A 100 30.68 -1.49 32.71
N GLN A 101 31.56 -2.50 32.78
CA GLN A 101 32.86 -2.48 32.08
C GLN A 101 32.66 -2.36 30.57
N GLU A 102 31.75 -3.16 30.01
CA GLU A 102 31.42 -3.14 28.57
C GLU A 102 30.85 -1.79 28.10
N ILE A 103 30.11 -1.09 28.98
CA ILE A 103 29.49 0.20 28.66
C ILE A 103 30.54 1.32 28.69
N GLU A 104 31.47 1.29 29.65
CA GLU A 104 32.54 2.28 29.75
C GLU A 104 33.58 2.13 28.64
N GLU A 105 33.87 0.90 28.21
CA GLU A 105 34.74 0.63 27.06
C GLU A 105 34.14 1.20 25.76
N ARG A 106 32.85 0.99 25.50
CA ARG A 106 32.18 1.54 24.32
C ARG A 106 32.04 3.07 24.35
N LEU A 107 31.76 3.68 25.51
CA LEU A 107 31.78 5.14 25.66
C LEU A 107 33.16 5.73 25.33
N LYS A 108 34.24 5.02 25.68
CA LYS A 108 35.61 5.45 25.41
C LYS A 108 36.00 5.32 23.93
N GLU A 109 35.53 4.28 23.24
CA GLU A 109 35.72 4.12 21.79
C GLU A 109 35.05 5.23 20.99
N ILE A 110 33.90 5.72 21.45
CA ILE A 110 33.13 6.80 20.80
C ILE A 110 33.73 8.19 21.12
N GLY A 111 34.67 8.28 22.08
CA GLY A 111 35.31 9.54 22.47
C GLY A 111 34.46 10.42 23.40
N ALA A 112 33.34 9.88 23.91
CA ALA A 112 32.48 10.55 24.87
C ALA A 112 33.20 10.70 26.23
N LYS A 113 32.98 11.81 26.92
CA LYS A 113 33.49 11.99 28.29
C LYS A 113 32.77 11.00 29.23
N VAL A 114 33.52 10.02 29.73
CA VAL A 114 33.10 9.05 30.76
C VAL A 114 32.98 9.71 32.13
#